data_AF-A0A238J6W4-F1
#
_entry.id   AF-A0A238J6W4-F1
#
_cell.length_a   1.000
_cell.length_b   1.000
_cell.length_c   1.000
_cell.angle_alpha   90.00
_cell.angle_beta   90.00
_cell.angle_gamma   90.00
#
_symmetry.space_group_name_H-M   'P 1'
#
loop_
_entity.id
_entity.type
_entity.pdbx_description
1 polymer ?
#
loop_
_entity_poly.entity_id
_entity_poly.type
_entity_poly.pdbx_seq_one_letter_code
_entity_poly.pdbx_strand_id
1 'polypeptide(L)'
;MGLKKLAAKVVEYNERLESGKASKIKPKHVETVLKKLRTKLNELEGEIISTKSADKKARLEGKLGIAQTHIDRAEWLLKELS
;
A
#
# COMPACT_ATOMS: atom_id res chain seq x y z
N MET A 1 0.04 -16.50 4.37
CA MET A 1 0.72 -15.84 5.52
C MET A 1 -0.06 -16.18 6.78
N GLY A 2 0.58 -16.66 7.85
CA GLY A 2 -0.09 -16.97 9.11
C GLY A 2 -0.01 -15.80 10.10
N LEU A 3 -1.03 -15.65 10.95
CA LEU A 3 -1.13 -14.58 11.96
C LEU A 3 0.13 -14.45 12.84
N LYS A 4 0.80 -15.57 13.15
CA LYS A 4 2.04 -15.61 13.93
C LYS A 4 3.18 -14.76 13.32
N LYS A 5 3.30 -14.74 11.99
CA LYS A 5 4.34 -13.93 11.31
C LYS A 5 4.01 -12.43 11.32
N LEU A 6 2.73 -12.07 11.39
CA LEU A 6 2.32 -10.66 11.50
C LEU A 6 2.63 -10.12 12.89
N ALA A 7 2.32 -10.90 13.94
CA ALA A 7 2.67 -10.53 15.31
C ALA A 7 4.17 -10.27 15.48
N ALA A 8 5.02 -11.17 14.95
CA ALA A 8 6.48 -10.99 14.97
C ALA A 8 6.93 -9.67 14.31
N LYS A 9 6.35 -9.30 13.16
CA LYS A 9 6.69 -8.05 12.48
C LYS A 9 6.27 -6.80 13.25
N VAL A 10 5.17 -6.86 13.99
CA VAL A 10 4.73 -5.75 14.84
C VAL A 10 5.71 -5.56 16.01
N VAL A 11 6.16 -6.65 16.61
CA VAL A 11 7.19 -6.63 17.66
C VAL A 11 8.49 -6.03 17.11
N GLU A 12 8.99 -6.53 15.98
CA GLU A 12 10.20 -6.01 15.32
C GLU A 12 10.08 -4.50 15.00
N TYR A 13 8.92 -4.03 14.57
CA TYR A 13 8.70 -2.60 14.32
C TYR A 13 8.77 -1.78 15.60
N ASN A 14 8.14 -2.24 16.68
CA ASN A 14 8.14 -1.56 17.97
C ASN A 14 9.54 -1.52 18.59
N GLU A 15 10.30 -2.62 18.55
CA GLU A 15 11.70 -2.66 19.02
C GLU A 15 12.59 -1.68 18.25
N ARG A 16 12.37 -1.55 16.93
CA ARG A 16 13.07 -0.56 16.11
C ARG A 16 12.66 0.87 16.46
N LEU A 17 11.40 1.09 16.83
CA LEU A 17 10.90 2.40 17.24
C LEU A 17 11.50 2.82 18.59
N GLU A 18 11.55 1.91 19.56
CA GLU A 18 12.17 2.12 20.88
C GLU A 18 13.66 2.38 20.78
N SER A 19 14.36 1.66 19.91
CA SER A 19 15.79 1.84 19.66
C SER A 19 16.13 3.04 18.74
N GLY A 20 15.14 3.83 18.32
CA GLY A 20 15.33 4.98 17.42
C GLY A 20 15.70 4.61 15.97
N LYS A 21 15.74 3.32 15.64
CA LYS A 21 16.06 2.77 14.29
C LYS A 21 14.86 2.80 13.34
N ALA A 22 13.69 3.20 13.83
CA ALA A 22 12.50 3.49 13.05
C ALA A 22 11.84 4.75 13.61
N SER A 23 11.22 5.52 12.70
CA SER A 23 10.39 6.66 13.09
C SER A 23 8.93 6.23 13.18
N LYS A 24 8.19 6.82 14.14
CA LYS A 24 6.74 6.67 14.22
C LYS A 24 6.11 7.11 12.90
N ILE A 25 5.10 6.37 12.44
CA ILE A 25 4.35 6.74 11.24
C ILE A 25 3.64 8.06 11.54
N LYS A 26 3.87 9.06 10.68
CA LYS A 26 3.23 10.37 10.74
C LYS A 26 2.23 10.48 9.57
N PRO A 27 1.16 11.28 9.70
CA PRO A 27 0.23 11.54 8.59
C PRO A 27 0.93 11.86 7.27
N LYS A 28 1.94 12.73 7.31
CA LYS A 28 2.76 13.10 6.14
C LYS A 28 3.42 11.91 5.42
N HIS A 29 3.81 10.86 6.15
CA HIS A 29 4.36 9.64 5.54
C HIS A 29 3.27 8.89 4.76
N VAL A 30 2.07 8.81 5.34
CA VAL A 30 0.92 8.14 4.74
C VAL A 30 0.44 8.89 3.50
N GLU A 31 0.35 10.23 3.55
CA GLU A 31 0.03 11.07 2.39
C GLU A 31 1.01 10.85 1.23
N THR A 32 2.31 10.73 1.53
CA THR A 32 3.33 10.46 0.52
C THR A 32 3.12 9.09 -0.14
N VAL A 33 2.76 8.07 0.63
CA VAL A 33 2.44 6.74 0.10
C VAL A 33 1.14 6.77 -0.71
N LEU A 34 0.10 7.46 -0.24
CA LEU A 34 -1.16 7.65 -0.97
C LEU A 34 -0.94 8.28 -2.34
N LYS A 35 -0.12 9.33 -2.42
CA LYS A 35 0.23 9.95 -3.70
C LYS A 35 0.85 8.93 -4.66
N LYS A 36 1.80 8.12 -4.20
CA LYS A 36 2.43 7.08 -5.03
C LYS A 36 1.44 6.00 -5.47
N LEU A 37 0.56 5.57 -4.58
CA LEU A 37 -0.46 4.56 -4.89
C LEU A 37 -1.46 5.07 -5.93
N ARG A 38 -1.91 6.33 -5.80
CA ARG A 38 -2.82 6.97 -6.78
C ARG A 38 -2.16 7.14 -8.14
N THR A 39 -0.90 7.57 -8.19
CA THR A 39 -0.13 7.60 -9.45
C THR A 39 -0.07 6.21 -10.07
N LYS A 40 0.20 5.17 -9.26
CA LYS A 40 0.30 3.81 -9.78
C LYS A 40 -1.04 3.27 -10.28
N LEU A 41 -2.14 3.63 -9.64
CA LEU A 41 -3.48 3.27 -10.06
C LEU A 41 -3.78 3.86 -11.45
N ASN A 42 -3.51 5.16 -11.64
CA ASN A 42 -3.71 5.82 -12.94
C ASN A 42 -2.85 5.19 -14.05
N GLU A 43 -1.58 4.83 -13.76
CA GLU A 43 -0.72 4.12 -14.70
C GLU A 43 -1.32 2.76 -15.11
N LEU A 44 -1.80 1.98 -14.12
CA LEU A 44 -2.41 0.67 -14.37
C LEU A 44 -3.69 0.80 -15.21
N GLU A 45 -4.53 1.79 -14.93
CA GLU A 45 -5.73 2.08 -15.75
C GLU A 45 -5.36 2.43 -17.19
N GLY A 46 -4.35 3.28 -17.39
CA GLY A 46 -3.84 3.60 -18.72
C GLY A 46 -3.28 2.38 -19.47
N GLU A 47 -2.55 1.51 -18.76
CA GLU A 47 -2.04 0.25 -19.33
C GLU A 47 -3.19 -0.73 -19.68
N ILE A 48 -4.25 -0.78 -18.88
CA ILE A 48 -5.45 -1.61 -19.14
C ILE A 48 -6.19 -1.11 -20.39
N ILE A 49 -6.34 0.20 -20.55
CA ILE A 49 -7.03 0.79 -21.71
C ILE A 49 -6.23 0.57 -23.00
N SER A 50 -4.90 0.71 -22.92
CA SER A 50 -4.01 0.60 -24.09
C SER A 50 -3.69 -0.84 -24.49
N THR A 51 -3.90 -1.82 -23.61
CA THR A 51 -3.57 -3.22 -23.91
C THR A 51 -4.64 -3.91 -24.74
N LYS A 52 -4.21 -4.62 -25.80
CA LYS A 52 -5.07 -5.46 -26.65
C LYS A 52 -5.08 -6.94 -26.24
N SER A 53 -4.22 -7.33 -25.30
CA SER A 53 -4.10 -8.72 -24.84
C SER A 53 -4.99 -8.97 -23.64
N ALA A 54 -5.92 -9.92 -23.76
CA ALA A 54 -6.83 -10.30 -22.68
C ALA A 54 -6.09 -10.83 -21.44
N ASP A 55 -5.07 -11.69 -21.62
CA ASP A 55 -4.24 -12.19 -20.52
C ASP A 55 -3.48 -11.08 -19.79
N LYS A 56 -2.92 -10.13 -20.53
CA LYS A 56 -2.23 -8.98 -19.93
C LYS A 56 -3.22 -8.11 -19.17
N LYS A 57 -4.41 -7.88 -19.73
CA LYS A 57 -5.49 -7.11 -19.09
C LYS A 57 -5.90 -7.72 -17.75
N ALA A 58 -6.19 -9.02 -17.70
CA ALA A 58 -6.59 -9.70 -16.47
C ALA A 58 -5.52 -9.59 -15.36
N ARG A 59 -4.23 -9.69 -15.72
CA ARG A 59 -3.13 -9.50 -14.76
C ARG A 59 -3.04 -8.06 -14.25
N LEU A 60 -3.30 -7.07 -15.11
CA LEU A 60 -3.29 -5.66 -14.72
C LEU A 60 -4.50 -5.31 -13.83
N GLU A 61 -5.68 -5.85 -14.13
CA GLU A 61 -6.87 -5.70 -13.28
C GLU A 61 -6.65 -6.28 -11.88
N GLY A 62 -5.98 -7.45 -11.79
CA GLY A 62 -5.58 -8.00 -10.49
C GLY A 62 -4.63 -7.07 -9.71
N LYS A 63 -3.68 -6.43 -10.39
CA LYS A 63 -2.79 -5.43 -9.76
C LYS A 63 -3.55 -4.18 -9.35
N LEU A 64 -4.53 -3.75 -10.14
CA LEU A 64 -5.37 -2.59 -9.85
C LEU A 64 -6.20 -2.81 -8.59
N GLY A 65 -6.81 -3.99 -8.44
CA GLY A 65 -7.54 -4.34 -7.21
C GLY A 65 -6.66 -4.35 -5.96
N ILE A 66 -5.41 -4.81 -6.07
CA ILE A 66 -4.44 -4.75 -4.98
C ILE A 66 -4.07 -3.29 -4.66
N ALA A 67 -3.83 -2.46 -5.67
CA ALA A 67 -3.53 -1.03 -5.49
C ALA A 67 -4.69 -0.30 -4.81
N GLN A 68 -5.93 -0.56 -5.20
CA GLN A 68 -7.12 0.00 -4.56
C GLN A 68 -7.22 -0.41 -3.09
N THR A 69 -7.03 -1.69 -2.79
CA THR A 69 -7.02 -2.17 -1.40
C THR A 69 -5.95 -1.48 -0.55
N HIS A 70 -4.78 -1.19 -1.13
CA HIS A 70 -3.73 -0.45 -0.44
C HIS A 70 -4.07 1.03 -0.23
N ILE A 71 -4.78 1.65 -1.18
CA ILE A 71 -5.29 3.02 -1.04
C ILE A 71 -6.29 3.06 0.12
N ASP A 72 -7.29 2.20 0.14
CA ASP A 72 -8.34 2.18 1.18
C ASP A 72 -7.73 2.01 2.59
N ARG A 73 -6.73 1.12 2.72
CA ARG A 73 -5.99 0.93 3.97
C ARG A 73 -5.17 2.14 4.37
N ALA A 74 -4.54 2.82 3.41
CA ALA A 74 -3.75 4.01 3.68
C ALA A 74 -4.65 5.21 4.03
N GLU A 75 -5.83 5.34 3.41
CA GLU A 75 -6.84 6.35 3.77
C GLU A 75 -7.39 6.09 5.17
N TRP A 76 -7.69 4.83 5.51
CA TRP A 76 -8.07 4.46 6.87
C TRP A 76 -6.97 4.83 7.88
N LEU A 77 -5.71 4.46 7.60
CA LEU A 77 -4.60 4.79 8.49
C LEU A 77 -4.39 6.30 8.64
N LEU A 78 -4.57 7.08 7.56
CA LEU A 78 -4.47 8.53 7.62
C LEU A 78 -5.54 9.11 8.56
N LYS A 79 -6.77 8.59 8.49
CA LYS A 79 -7.86 8.98 9.38
C LYS A 79 -7.59 8.65 10.85
N GLU A 80 -6.99 7.50 11.14
CA GLU A 80 -6.62 7.10 12.51
C GLU A 80 -5.46 7.91 13.09
N LEU A 81 -4.61 8.49 12.23
CA LEU A 81 -3.47 9.32 12.63
C LEU A 81 -3.77 10.83 12.66
N SER A 82 -4.97 11.24 12.21
CA SER A 82 -5.44 12.63 12.17
C SER A 82 -6.17 12.98 13.46
#